data_AF-A0A1B4PNI4-F1
#
_entry.id   AF-A0A1B4PNI4-F1
#
_cell.length_a   1.000
_cell.length_b   1.000
_cell.length_c   1.000
_cell.angle_alpha   90.00
_cell.angle_beta   90.00
_cell.angle_gamma   90.00
#
_symmetry.space_group_name_H-M   'P 1'
#
loop_
_entity.id
_entity.type
_entity.pdbx_description
1 polymer ?
#
loop_
_entity_poly.entity_id
_entity_poly.type
_entity_poly.pdbx_seq_one_letter_code
_entity_poly.pdbx_strand_id
1 'polypeptide(L)'
;MTSLATLKKRLLADPATQAEYDAQAPEFAVARELVAARVRAGLTQEQVAERMQTTQSTIARMESGRTMPSLRTLSRYAEATGSRAVVRLEVAK
;
A
#
# COMPACT_ATOMS: atom_id res chain seq x y z
N MET A 1 -11.27 -0.38 25.98
CA MET A 1 -11.09 -0.29 24.52
C MET A 1 -10.19 -1.44 24.07
N THR A 2 -10.60 -2.22 23.07
CA THR A 2 -9.75 -3.29 22.51
C THR A 2 -8.73 -2.68 21.56
N SER A 3 -7.44 -3.00 21.72
CA SER A 3 -6.40 -2.50 20.81
C SER A 3 -6.50 -3.18 19.42
N LEU A 4 -5.98 -2.52 18.38
CA LEU A 4 -5.89 -3.11 17.03
C LEU A 4 -5.11 -4.43 17.06
N ALA A 5 -4.04 -4.52 17.84
CA ALA A 5 -3.24 -5.73 17.99
C ALA A 5 -4.05 -6.87 18.61
N THR A 6 -4.83 -6.59 19.66
CA THR A 6 -5.72 -7.56 20.31
C THR A 6 -6.83 -8.02 19.38
N LEU A 7 -7.45 -7.09 18.64
CA LEU A 7 -8.50 -7.42 17.68
C LEU A 7 -7.96 -8.28 16.53
N LYS A 8 -6.82 -7.91 15.95
CA LYS A 8 -6.16 -8.66 14.87
C LYS A 8 -5.86 -10.09 15.30
N LYS A 9 -5.25 -10.28 16.49
CA LYS A 9 -4.94 -11.62 17.02
C LYS A 9 -6.20 -12.50 17.15
N ARG A 10 -7.33 -11.91 17.56
CA ARG A 10 -8.59 -12.64 17.70
C ARG A 10 -9.19 -13.03 16.35
N LEU A 11 -9.19 -12.12 15.37
CA LEU A 11 -9.77 -12.36 14.05
C LEU A 11 -8.95 -13.37 13.25
N LEU A 12 -7.62 -13.28 13.33
CA LEU A 12 -6.71 -14.19 12.65
C LEU A 12 -6.63 -15.60 13.30
N ALA A 13 -7.30 -15.83 14.42
CA ALA A 13 -7.42 -17.17 14.99
C ALA A 13 -8.40 -18.06 14.19
N ASP A 14 -9.29 -17.47 13.40
CA ASP A 14 -10.17 -18.18 12.48
C ASP A 14 -9.42 -18.53 11.18
N PRO A 15 -9.33 -19.81 10.78
CA PRO A 15 -8.59 -20.22 9.58
C PRO A 15 -9.10 -19.58 8.27
N ALA A 16 -10.42 -19.37 8.14
CA ALA A 16 -10.98 -18.75 6.95
C ALA A 16 -10.57 -17.27 6.84
N THR A 17 -10.63 -16.56 7.97
CA THR A 17 -10.15 -15.18 8.07
C THR A 17 -8.63 -15.07 7.83
N GLN A 18 -7.85 -16.01 8.36
CA GLN A 18 -6.40 -16.05 8.14
C GLN A 18 -6.08 -16.27 6.65
N ALA A 19 -6.74 -17.22 5.99
CA ALA A 19 -6.53 -17.49 4.57
C ALA A 19 -6.85 -16.28 3.68
N GLU A 20 -7.96 -15.59 3.93
CA GLU A 20 -8.30 -14.37 3.18
C GLU A 20 -7.33 -13.22 3.47
N TYR A 21 -6.88 -13.07 4.72
CA TYR A 21 -5.88 -12.08 5.09
C TYR A 21 -4.54 -12.31 4.37
N ASP A 22 -4.10 -13.57 4.30
CA ASP A 22 -2.88 -13.96 3.61
C ASP A 22 -2.99 -13.82 2.10
N ALA A 23 -4.18 -14.09 1.53
CA ALA A 23 -4.44 -13.89 0.10
C ALA A 23 -4.26 -12.41 -0.32
N GLN A 24 -4.51 -11.46 0.59
CA GLN A 24 -4.33 -10.01 0.37
C GLN A 24 -2.91 -9.51 0.71
N ALA A 25 -1.99 -10.40 1.08
CA ALA A 25 -0.61 -10.02 1.41
C ALA A 25 0.11 -9.23 0.29
N PRO A 26 -0.05 -9.54 -1.01
CA PRO A 26 0.56 -8.79 -2.10
C PRO A 26 0.08 -7.32 -2.17
N GLU A 27 -1.23 -7.10 -2.09
CA GLU A 27 -1.88 -5.78 -2.06
C GLU A 27 -1.34 -4.93 -0.92
N PHE A 28 -1.25 -5.52 0.28
CA PHE A 28 -0.72 -4.82 1.43
C PHE A 28 0.78 -4.55 1.33
N ALA A 29 1.55 -5.40 0.66
CA ALA A 29 2.97 -5.15 0.42
C ALA A 29 3.17 -3.91 -0.44
N VAL A 30 2.45 -3.81 -1.56
CA VAL A 30 2.49 -2.62 -2.44
C VAL A 30 2.03 -1.38 -1.68
N ALA A 31 0.90 -1.46 -0.98
CA ALA A 31 0.37 -0.34 -0.20
C ALA A 31 1.37 0.20 0.84
N ARG A 32 2.04 -0.70 1.58
CA ARG A 32 3.07 -0.33 2.56
C ARG A 32 4.25 0.38 1.91
N GLU A 33 4.71 -0.08 0.75
CA GLU A 33 5.81 0.56 0.03
C GLU A 33 5.45 1.98 -0.43
N LEU A 34 4.22 2.20 -0.92
CA LEU A 34 3.74 3.53 -1.29
C LEU A 34 3.72 4.48 -0.09
N VAL A 35 3.11 4.05 1.02
CA VAL A 35 3.07 4.83 2.26
C VAL A 35 4.48 5.15 2.74
N ALA A 36 5.38 4.17 2.73
CA ALA A 36 6.76 4.37 3.15
C ALA A 36 7.50 5.38 2.25
N ALA A 37 7.31 5.31 0.93
CA ALA A 37 7.89 6.28 0.00
C ALA A 37 7.38 7.70 0.27
N ARG A 38 6.06 7.86 0.46
CA ARG A 38 5.46 9.16 0.79
C ARG A 38 5.98 9.72 2.11
N VAL A 39 6.07 8.89 3.15
CA VAL A 39 6.57 9.30 4.48
C VAL A 39 8.04 9.70 4.39
N ARG A 40 8.89 8.95 3.68
CA ARG A 40 10.30 9.33 3.45
C ARG A 40 10.43 10.66 2.73
N ALA A 41 9.52 10.96 1.80
CA ALA A 41 9.47 12.24 1.09
C ALA A 41 8.89 13.40 1.93
N GLY A 42 8.36 13.13 3.13
CA GLY A 42 7.73 14.14 3.99
C GLY A 42 6.41 14.69 3.43
N LEU A 43 5.69 13.92 2.62
CA LEU A 43 4.49 14.40 1.90
C LEU A 43 3.17 13.93 2.53
N THR A 44 2.13 14.76 2.45
CA THR A 44 0.74 14.35 2.70
C THR A 44 0.17 13.62 1.50
N GLN A 45 -0.98 12.95 1.67
CA GLN A 45 -1.68 12.33 0.56
C GLN A 45 -2.19 13.37 -0.45
N GLU A 46 -2.64 14.56 -0.01
CA GLU A 46 -3.00 15.64 -0.93
C GLU A 46 -1.80 16.09 -1.78
N GLN A 47 -0.62 16.26 -1.16
CA GLN A 47 0.57 16.72 -1.87
C GLN A 47 1.03 15.71 -2.93
N VAL A 48 0.95 14.40 -2.64
CA VAL A 48 1.21 13.37 -3.67
C VAL A 48 0.15 13.43 -4.78
N ALA A 49 -1.12 13.65 -4.42
CA ALA A 49 -2.21 13.75 -5.38
C ALA A 49 -2.00 14.92 -6.36
N GLU A 50 -1.62 16.09 -5.84
CA GLU A 50 -1.28 17.27 -6.63
C GLU A 50 -0.14 16.99 -7.62
N ARG A 51 0.96 16.40 -7.13
CA ARG A 51 2.11 16.02 -7.98
C ARG A 51 1.74 15.00 -9.04
N MET A 52 0.82 14.09 -8.73
CA MET A 52 0.32 13.08 -9.66
C MET A 52 -0.88 13.55 -10.49
N GLN A 53 -1.32 14.81 -10.36
CA GLN A 53 -2.51 15.35 -11.04
C GLN A 53 -3.72 14.42 -10.90
N THR A 54 -4.01 14.01 -9.66
CA THR A 54 -5.12 13.12 -9.30
C THR A 54 -5.77 13.59 -8.00
N THR A 55 -6.72 12.80 -7.47
CA THR A 55 -7.42 13.14 -6.22
C THR A 55 -6.75 12.50 -5.01
N GLN A 56 -6.83 13.15 -3.84
CA GLN A 56 -6.41 12.56 -2.57
C GLN A 56 -7.09 11.20 -2.32
N SER A 57 -8.37 11.07 -2.70
CA SER A 57 -9.11 9.80 -2.58
C SER A 57 -8.52 8.68 -3.45
N THR A 58 -7.92 9.02 -4.59
CA THR A 58 -7.23 8.04 -5.44
C THR A 58 -5.92 7.60 -4.79
N ILE A 59 -5.16 8.54 -4.22
CA ILE A 59 -3.95 8.22 -3.43
C ILE A 59 -4.30 7.33 -2.23
N ALA A 60 -5.35 7.67 -1.48
CA ALA A 60 -5.79 6.90 -0.32
C ALA A 60 -6.24 5.47 -0.68
N ARG A 61 -6.89 5.27 -1.84
CA ARG A 61 -7.23 3.92 -2.33
C ARG A 61 -5.99 3.09 -2.68
N MET A 62 -4.97 3.71 -3.27
CA MET A 62 -3.70 3.02 -3.54
C MET A 62 -2.96 2.67 -2.25
N GLU A 63 -2.86 3.62 -1.31
CA GLU A 63 -2.16 3.43 -0.03
C GLU A 63 -2.89 2.50 0.96
N SER A 64 -4.17 2.22 0.73
CA SER A 64 -4.93 1.25 1.53
C SER A 64 -4.86 -0.18 0.99
N GLY A 65 -4.28 -0.40 -0.20
CA GLY A 65 -4.28 -1.69 -0.89
C GLY A 65 -5.62 -2.08 -1.49
N ARG A 66 -6.65 -1.21 -1.42
CA ARG A 66 -7.97 -1.46 -2.04
C ARG A 66 -7.96 -1.45 -3.56
N THR A 67 -6.95 -0.84 -4.17
CA THR A 67 -6.80 -0.79 -5.62
C THR A 67 -5.34 -0.98 -5.97
N MET A 68 -5.06 -2.03 -6.74
CA MET A 68 -3.72 -2.27 -7.23
C MET A 68 -3.37 -1.27 -8.35
N PRO A 69 -2.33 -0.43 -8.19
CA PRO A 69 -1.89 0.46 -9.24
C PRO A 69 -1.24 -0.31 -10.40
N SER A 70 -1.40 0.19 -11.62
CA SER A 70 -0.61 -0.28 -12.76
C SER A 70 0.89 0.02 -12.57
N LEU A 71 1.77 -0.68 -13.28
CA LEU A 71 3.21 -0.36 -13.28
C LEU A 71 3.48 1.10 -13.68
N ARG A 72 2.73 1.64 -14.64
CA ARG A 72 2.82 3.06 -15.02
C ARG A 72 2.47 3.98 -13.85
N THR A 73 1.41 3.64 -13.12
CA THR A 73 0.97 4.40 -11.94
C THR A 73 2.02 4.35 -10.83
N LEU A 74 2.64 3.18 -10.60
CA LEU A 74 3.75 3.03 -9.66
C LEU A 74 4.94 3.92 -10.01
N SER A 75 5.34 3.98 -11.29
CA SER A 75 6.42 4.86 -11.73
C SER A 75 6.11 6.33 -11.46
N ARG A 76 4.89 6.80 -11.78
CA ARG A 76 4.46 8.18 -11.51
C ARG A 76 4.42 8.50 -10.00
N TYR A 77 4.00 7.54 -9.19
CA TYR A 77 4.00 7.70 -7.73
C TYR A 77 5.44 7.81 -7.20
N ALA A 78 6.35 6.98 -7.71
CA ALA A 78 7.76 7.04 -7.38
C ALA A 78 8.36 8.41 -7.74
N GLU A 79 8.10 8.91 -8.95
CA GLU A 79 8.50 10.27 -9.38
C GLU A 79 7.94 11.36 -8.44
N ALA A 80 6.64 11.30 -8.11
CA ALA A 80 6.00 12.27 -7.22
C ALA A 80 6.62 12.29 -5.80
N THR A 81 7.15 11.15 -5.35
CA THR A 81 7.79 11.00 -4.04
C THR A 81 9.33 11.08 -4.11
N GLY A 82 9.92 11.41 -5.25
CA GLY A 82 11.37 11.45 -5.43
C GLY A 82 12.06 10.09 -5.26
N SER A 83 11.31 9.01 -5.43
CA SER A 83 11.78 7.62 -5.38
C SER A 83 11.98 7.04 -6.79
N ARG A 84 12.58 5.85 -6.87
CA ARG A 84 12.67 5.06 -8.11
C ARG A 84 11.95 3.73 -7.93
N ALA A 85 10.96 3.45 -8.77
CA ALA A 85 10.31 2.14 -8.81
C ALA A 85 11.26 1.08 -9.37
N VAL A 86 11.35 -0.07 -8.69
CA VAL A 86 12.15 -1.23 -9.12
C VAL A 86 11.27 -2.46 -9.02
N VAL A 87 11.18 -3.24 -10.09
CA VAL A 87 10.47 -4.53 -10.12
C VAL A 87 11.50 -5.64 -10.18
N ARG A 88 11.32 -6.67 -9.35
CA ARG A 88 12.17 -7.87 -9.30
C ARG A 88 11.27 -9.09 -9.31
N LEU A 89 11.75 -10.15 -9.96
CA LEU A 89 11.14 -11.47 -9.89
C LEU A 89 12.00 -12.34 -8.98
N GLU A 90 11.37 -13.05 -8.06
CA GLU A 90 12.03 -13.95 -7.11
C GLU A 90 11.56 -15.38 -7.34
N VAL A 91 12.35 -16.35 -6.88
CA VAL A 91 11.98 -17.77 -6.96
C VAL A 91 10.78 -18.00 -6.05
N ALA A 92 9.73 -18.64 -6.58
CA ALA A 92 8.59 -19.04 -5.78
C ALA A 92 9.05 -20.05 -4.71
N LYS A 93 8.78 -19.75 -3.44
CA LYS A 93 9.02 -20.66 -2.32
C LYS A 93 7.95 -21.74 -2.25
#